data_AF-A0AAU2WYK0-F1
#
_entry.id   AF-A0AAU2WYK0-F1
#
_cell.length_a   1.000
_cell.length_b   1.000
_cell.length_c   1.000
_cell.angle_alpha   90.00
_cell.angle_beta   90.00
_cell.angle_gamma   90.00
#
_symmetry.space_group_name_H-M   'P 1'
#
loop_
_entity.id
_entity.type
_entity.pdbx_description
1 polymer ?
#
loop_
_entity_poly.entity_id
_entity_poly.type
_entity_poly.pdbx_seq_one_letter_code
_entity_poly.pdbx_strand_id
1 'polypeptide(L)'
;MTVAVAAHQPKPAATRIPALGLALGVALDVLVGDPRRAHPVAAFGTVAGALERRMYADSRPRGAAYAAVCVGATAALGVAADRLTRRRPVARTAVTAAATWAVLGGTTLRREARAIAAPLTAGDLAAARERLPYLVGRDPSALDEAGIARAVVESVAENTSDAVVAPLFWAAVAGLPGLLAYRAVNTLDAMVGHRTPRHTNFGWASARLDDAANWIPARATGLLTVAAAPLTGGSPREAWRVLRRDGGAHPSPNSGRCEASAAGALGVRLGGRNVYAGRTEDRPALGDGRPPVPADVERANRLSAAVGLAAAAVTTAWLAIPRTPRPSPRLPRTPSPRPPKAGPA
;
A
#
# COMPACT_ATOMS: atom_id res chain seq x y z
N MET A 1 -33.97 -38.87 -23.42
CA MET A 1 -33.67 -37.57 -22.77
C MET A 1 -32.46 -37.75 -21.87
N THR A 2 -31.28 -37.37 -22.38
CA THR A 2 -30.01 -37.48 -21.66
C THR A 2 -29.86 -36.26 -20.78
N VAL A 3 -30.02 -36.42 -19.47
CA VAL A 3 -29.79 -35.35 -18.49
C VAL A 3 -28.27 -35.16 -18.41
N ALA A 4 -27.77 -34.08 -19.01
CA ALA A 4 -26.40 -33.65 -18.86
C ALA A 4 -26.15 -33.26 -17.39
N VAL A 5 -25.41 -34.10 -16.68
CA VAL A 5 -24.88 -33.77 -15.35
C VAL A 5 -23.89 -32.63 -15.55
N ALA A 6 -24.31 -31.42 -15.19
CA ALA A 6 -23.45 -30.25 -15.17
C ALA A 6 -22.29 -30.53 -14.20
N ALA A 7 -21.11 -30.81 -14.77
CA ALA A 7 -19.88 -30.94 -14.02
C ALA A 7 -19.67 -29.65 -13.21
N HIS A 8 -19.66 -29.79 -11.89
CA HIS A 8 -19.38 -28.70 -10.95
C HIS A 8 -17.94 -28.22 -11.21
N GLN A 9 -17.80 -27.21 -12.06
CA GLN A 9 -16.52 -26.57 -12.34
C GLN A 9 -15.96 -26.06 -11.01
N PRO A 10 -14.77 -26.53 -10.56
CA PRO A 10 -14.19 -26.03 -9.32
C PRO A 10 -14.03 -24.51 -9.45
N LYS A 11 -14.52 -23.76 -8.45
CA LYS A 11 -14.28 -22.31 -8.35
C LYS A 11 -12.79 -22.08 -8.63
N PRO A 12 -12.40 -21.19 -9.58
CA PRO A 12 -11.00 -20.98 -9.87
C PRO A 12 -10.34 -20.52 -8.58
N ALA A 13 -9.49 -21.37 -7.99
CA ALA A 13 -8.66 -20.98 -6.87
C ALA A 13 -7.95 -19.69 -7.28
N ALA A 14 -7.99 -18.66 -6.44
CA ALA A 14 -7.27 -17.41 -6.69
C ALA A 14 -5.84 -17.75 -7.09
N THR A 15 -5.54 -17.61 -8.38
CA THR A 15 -4.27 -18.05 -8.96
C THR A 15 -3.22 -17.07 -8.51
N ARG A 16 -2.36 -17.49 -7.58
CA ARG A 16 -1.23 -16.68 -7.11
C ARG A 16 -0.42 -16.22 -8.32
N ILE A 17 -0.06 -14.94 -8.34
CA ILE A 17 0.85 -14.38 -9.33
C ILE A 17 2.25 -15.00 -9.17
N PRO A 18 3.08 -15.06 -10.23
CA PRO A 18 4.43 -15.61 -10.14
C PRO A 18 5.30 -14.80 -9.15
N ALA A 19 5.90 -15.47 -8.18
CA ALA A 19 6.82 -14.85 -7.21
C ALA A 19 7.99 -14.13 -7.91
N LEU A 20 8.53 -14.75 -8.98
CA LEU A 20 9.57 -14.14 -9.82
C LEU A 20 9.12 -12.83 -10.45
N GLY A 21 7.87 -12.73 -10.92
CA GLY A 21 7.35 -11.48 -11.49
C GLY A 21 7.30 -10.36 -10.47
N LEU A 22 6.84 -10.66 -9.25
CA LEU A 22 6.83 -9.68 -8.17
C LEU A 22 8.25 -9.23 -7.80
N ALA A 23 9.19 -10.16 -7.65
CA ALA A 23 10.58 -9.86 -7.34
C ALA A 23 11.24 -8.98 -8.43
N LEU A 24 11.00 -9.28 -9.71
CA LEU A 24 11.48 -8.46 -10.82
C LEU A 24 10.87 -7.06 -10.82
N GLY A 25 9.58 -6.93 -10.52
CA GLY A 25 8.93 -5.62 -10.41
C GLY A 25 9.48 -4.76 -9.26
N VAL A 26 9.77 -5.37 -8.11
CA VAL A 26 10.46 -4.68 -6.99
C VAL A 26 11.87 -4.28 -7.42
N ALA A 27 12.61 -5.17 -8.08
CA ALA A 27 13.95 -4.85 -8.59
C ALA A 27 13.92 -3.67 -9.58
N LEU A 28 12.91 -3.60 -10.45
CA LEU A 28 12.71 -2.47 -11.35
C LEU A 28 12.44 -1.16 -10.61
N ASP A 29 11.61 -1.16 -9.54
CA ASP A 29 11.42 0.04 -8.71
C ASP A 29 12.74 0.47 -8.04
N VAL A 30 13.54 -0.47 -7.53
CA VAL A 30 14.82 -0.15 -6.89
C VAL A 30 15.84 0.42 -7.89
N LEU A 31 15.94 -0.16 -9.09
CA LEU A 31 16.95 0.20 -10.08
C LEU A 31 16.59 1.44 -10.90
N VAL A 32 15.31 1.57 -11.27
CA VAL A 32 14.81 2.62 -12.17
C VAL A 32 13.91 3.60 -11.41
N GLY A 33 13.06 3.06 -10.54
CA GLY A 33 11.94 3.77 -9.91
C GLY A 33 10.90 4.21 -10.95
N ASP A 34 10.12 5.23 -10.61
CA ASP A 34 8.98 5.62 -11.47
C ASP A 34 9.39 6.17 -12.84
N PRO A 35 8.61 5.88 -13.89
CA PRO A 35 8.82 6.49 -15.19
C PRO A 35 8.54 8.01 -15.16
N ARG A 36 9.46 8.81 -15.70
CA ARG A 36 9.32 10.28 -15.77
C ARG A 36 8.21 10.76 -16.72
N ARG A 37 7.84 9.95 -17.72
CA ARG A 37 6.81 10.24 -18.72
C ARG A 37 5.85 9.07 -18.82
N ALA A 38 4.59 9.34 -19.16
CA ALA A 38 3.54 8.32 -19.31
C ALA A 38 3.40 7.39 -18.08
N HIS A 39 3.49 7.95 -16.88
CA HIS A 39 3.35 7.18 -15.65
C HIS A 39 1.94 6.56 -15.53
N PRO A 40 1.79 5.23 -15.38
CA PRO A 40 0.48 4.59 -15.36
C PRO A 40 -0.48 5.15 -14.30
N VAL A 41 0.04 5.40 -13.09
CA VAL A 41 -0.71 6.08 -12.01
C VAL A 41 -1.14 7.50 -12.40
N ALA A 42 -0.30 8.30 -13.05
CA ALA A 42 -0.68 9.63 -13.52
C ALA A 42 -1.73 9.60 -14.65
N ALA A 43 -1.64 8.60 -15.53
CA ALA A 43 -2.66 8.35 -16.55
C ALA A 43 -4.00 7.97 -15.91
N PHE A 44 -3.98 7.08 -14.92
CA PHE A 44 -5.15 6.77 -14.10
C PHE A 44 -5.71 8.03 -13.42
N GLY A 45 -4.86 8.85 -12.79
CA GLY A 45 -5.27 10.11 -12.16
C GLY A 45 -5.93 11.09 -13.14
N THR A 46 -5.43 11.18 -14.37
CA THR A 46 -6.06 11.99 -15.43
C THR A 46 -7.47 11.50 -15.76
N VAL A 47 -7.64 10.19 -15.94
CA VAL A 47 -8.95 9.57 -16.23
C VAL A 47 -9.89 9.73 -15.04
N ALA A 48 -9.40 9.47 -13.82
CA ALA A 48 -10.14 9.59 -12.58
C ALA A 48 -10.58 11.04 -12.33
N GLY A 49 -9.74 12.04 -12.65
CA GLY A 49 -10.11 13.45 -12.53
C GLY A 49 -11.13 13.89 -13.59
N ALA A 50 -11.05 13.36 -14.81
CA ALA A 50 -12.09 13.58 -15.82
C ALA A 50 -13.43 12.97 -15.41
N LEU A 51 -13.40 11.79 -14.79
CA LEU A 51 -14.59 11.13 -14.26
C LEU A 51 -15.16 11.87 -13.05
N GLU A 52 -14.31 12.36 -12.14
CA GLU A 52 -14.72 13.20 -11.00
C GLU A 52 -15.53 14.40 -11.51
N ARG A 53 -15.00 15.15 -12.49
CA ARG A 53 -15.71 16.33 -13.04
C ARG A 53 -17.10 16.02 -13.60
N ARG A 54 -17.30 14.81 -14.14
CA ARG A 54 -18.59 14.37 -14.70
C ARG A 54 -19.55 13.81 -13.65
N MET A 55 -19.02 13.13 -12.64
CA MET A 55 -19.82 12.48 -11.60
C MET A 55 -20.00 13.34 -10.35
N TYR A 56 -19.30 14.48 -10.25
CA TYR A 56 -19.28 15.29 -9.06
C TYR A 56 -20.67 15.76 -8.66
N ALA A 57 -20.99 15.51 -7.39
CA ALA A 57 -21.94 16.28 -6.62
C ALA A 57 -21.53 16.18 -5.16
N ASP A 58 -21.95 17.15 -4.35
CA ASP A 58 -21.76 17.10 -2.90
C ASP A 58 -22.64 16.00 -2.27
N SER A 59 -22.25 14.75 -2.45
CA SER A 59 -23.08 13.58 -2.20
C SER A 59 -22.23 12.32 -2.01
N ARG A 60 -22.46 11.62 -0.89
CA ARG A 60 -21.77 10.35 -0.59
C ARG A 60 -22.09 9.23 -1.59
N PRO A 61 -23.35 9.00 -2.01
CA PRO A 61 -23.66 8.01 -3.05
C PRO A 61 -22.93 8.25 -4.37
N ARG A 62 -22.84 9.51 -4.85
CA ARG A 62 -22.09 9.84 -6.08
C ARG A 62 -20.60 9.56 -5.92
N GLY A 63 -20.04 9.92 -4.78
CA GLY A 63 -18.66 9.60 -4.39
C GLY A 63 -18.37 8.10 -4.33
N ALA A 64 -19.26 7.32 -3.73
CA ALA A 64 -19.15 5.86 -3.66
C ALA A 64 -19.24 5.21 -5.04
N ALA A 65 -20.15 5.68 -5.91
CA ALA A 65 -20.23 5.22 -7.28
C ALA A 65 -18.95 5.53 -8.06
N TYR A 66 -18.40 6.74 -7.90
CA TYR A 66 -17.13 7.13 -8.49
C TYR A 66 -15.98 6.20 -8.06
N ALA A 67 -15.82 5.98 -6.76
CA ALA A 67 -14.80 5.07 -6.23
C ALA A 67 -14.99 3.64 -6.73
N ALA A 68 -16.23 3.13 -6.74
CA ALA A 68 -16.55 1.79 -7.22
C ALA A 68 -16.24 1.61 -8.72
N VAL A 69 -16.52 2.61 -9.56
CA VAL A 69 -16.19 2.56 -10.99
C VAL A 69 -14.68 2.54 -11.20
N CYS A 70 -13.93 3.45 -10.55
CA CYS A 70 -12.48 3.53 -10.70
C CYS A 70 -11.76 2.27 -10.19
N VAL A 71 -12.08 1.82 -8.97
CA VAL A 71 -11.47 0.63 -8.36
C VAL A 71 -11.93 -0.63 -9.08
N GLY A 72 -13.22 -0.73 -9.43
CA GLY A 72 -13.77 -1.86 -10.18
C GLY A 72 -13.15 -2.01 -11.56
N ALA A 73 -12.93 -0.91 -12.30
CA ALA A 73 -12.27 -0.94 -13.59
C ALA A 73 -10.83 -1.44 -13.49
N THR A 74 -10.04 -0.93 -12.54
CA THR A 74 -8.64 -1.38 -12.36
C THR A 74 -8.54 -2.82 -11.86
N ALA A 75 -9.45 -3.26 -10.97
CA ALA A 75 -9.56 -4.65 -10.57
C ALA A 75 -9.90 -5.55 -11.77
N ALA A 76 -10.86 -5.16 -12.60
CA ALA A 76 -11.26 -5.88 -13.80
C ALA A 76 -10.12 -6.00 -14.82
N LEU A 77 -9.33 -4.93 -15.00
CA LEU A 77 -8.10 -4.97 -15.80
C LEU A 77 -7.11 -5.99 -15.25
N GLY A 78 -6.91 -6.04 -13.93
CA GLY A 78 -6.06 -7.04 -13.29
C GLY A 78 -6.56 -8.48 -13.48
N VAL A 79 -7.89 -8.69 -13.42
CA VAL A 79 -8.51 -10.00 -13.70
C VAL A 79 -8.31 -10.40 -15.16
N ALA A 80 -8.52 -9.47 -16.10
CA ALA A 80 -8.33 -9.71 -17.52
C ALA A 80 -6.87 -10.07 -17.81
N ALA A 81 -5.92 -9.30 -17.27
CA ALA A 81 -4.49 -9.54 -17.42
C ALA A 81 -4.06 -10.92 -16.87
N ASP A 82 -4.54 -11.31 -15.68
CA ASP A 82 -4.24 -12.64 -15.12
C ASP A 82 -4.87 -13.77 -15.97
N ARG A 83 -6.10 -13.60 -16.45
CA ARG A 83 -6.78 -14.61 -17.29
C ARG A 83 -6.07 -14.80 -18.64
N LEU A 84 -5.73 -13.71 -19.31
CA LEU A 84 -5.07 -13.71 -20.62
C LEU A 84 -3.67 -14.32 -20.58
N THR A 85 -2.96 -14.18 -19.45
CA THR A 85 -1.59 -14.68 -19.29
C THR A 85 -1.49 -16.02 -18.57
N ARG A 86 -2.60 -16.57 -18.02
CA ARG A 86 -2.61 -17.76 -17.17
C ARG A 86 -1.89 -18.99 -17.73
N ARG A 87 -1.98 -19.21 -19.05
CA ARG A 87 -1.36 -20.35 -19.76
C ARG A 87 0.00 -20.02 -20.38
N ARG A 88 0.53 -18.81 -20.14
CA ARG A 88 1.77 -18.29 -20.73
C ARG A 88 2.71 -17.83 -19.61
N PRO A 89 3.51 -18.74 -19.01
CA PRO A 89 4.30 -18.44 -17.81
C PRO A 89 5.19 -17.20 -17.94
N VAL A 90 5.90 -17.07 -19.07
CA VAL A 90 6.76 -15.90 -19.35
C VAL A 90 5.95 -14.61 -19.40
N ALA A 91 4.84 -14.59 -20.16
CA ALA A 91 3.97 -13.41 -20.25
C ALA A 91 3.35 -13.04 -18.90
N ARG A 92 2.95 -14.04 -18.09
CA ARG A 92 2.39 -13.83 -16.76
C ARG A 92 3.41 -13.21 -15.81
N THR A 93 4.65 -13.69 -15.84
CA THR A 93 5.77 -13.13 -15.08
C THR A 93 6.06 -11.70 -15.52
N ALA A 94 6.14 -11.43 -16.82
CA ALA A 94 6.39 -10.09 -17.36
C ALA A 94 5.27 -9.09 -16.98
N VAL A 95 4.01 -9.47 -17.14
CA VAL A 95 2.86 -8.63 -16.75
C VAL A 95 2.84 -8.38 -15.24
N THR A 96 3.18 -9.39 -14.43
CA THR A 96 3.27 -9.22 -12.98
C THR A 96 4.40 -8.26 -12.59
N ALA A 97 5.57 -8.37 -13.23
CA ALA A 97 6.68 -7.46 -13.01
C ALA A 97 6.33 -6.03 -13.40
N ALA A 98 5.77 -5.83 -14.60
CA ALA A 98 5.36 -4.53 -15.09
C ALA A 98 4.28 -3.89 -14.19
N ALA A 99 3.27 -4.65 -13.78
CA ALA A 99 2.23 -4.15 -12.88
C ALA A 99 2.79 -3.82 -11.49
N THR A 100 3.67 -4.67 -10.94
CA THR A 100 4.32 -4.41 -9.64
C THR A 100 5.17 -3.16 -9.69
N TRP A 101 6.03 -3.02 -10.70
CA TRP A 101 6.83 -1.82 -10.89
C TRP A 101 5.95 -0.56 -11.05
N ALA A 102 4.87 -0.63 -11.81
CA ALA A 102 4.00 0.51 -12.07
C ALA A 102 3.20 1.00 -10.85
N VAL A 103 2.95 0.14 -9.85
CA VAL A 103 2.19 0.51 -8.65
C VAL A 103 3.07 0.85 -7.45
N LEU A 104 4.29 0.33 -7.40
CA LEU A 104 5.25 0.68 -6.36
C LEU A 104 5.73 2.11 -6.58
N GLY A 105 6.11 2.78 -5.50
CA GLY A 105 6.67 4.15 -5.55
C GLY A 105 7.75 4.39 -4.50
N GLY A 106 8.35 3.32 -3.97
CA GLY A 106 9.27 3.40 -2.83
C GLY A 106 10.56 4.17 -3.18
N THR A 107 11.10 3.96 -4.38
CA THR A 107 12.30 4.69 -4.81
C THR A 107 12.02 6.16 -5.06
N THR A 108 10.88 6.50 -5.68
CA THR A 108 10.49 7.90 -5.88
C THR A 108 10.24 8.62 -4.56
N LEU A 109 9.52 7.99 -3.62
CA LEU A 109 9.32 8.52 -2.27
C LEU A 109 10.64 8.95 -1.61
N ARG A 110 11.64 8.05 -1.61
CA ARG A 110 12.95 8.34 -1.01
C ARG A 110 13.73 9.40 -1.79
N ARG A 111 13.60 9.46 -3.11
CA ARG A 111 14.23 10.50 -3.95
C ARG A 111 13.64 11.89 -3.63
N GLU A 112 12.32 12.00 -3.51
CA GLU A 112 11.65 13.24 -3.16
C GLU A 112 12.02 13.71 -1.75
N ALA A 113 12.08 12.79 -0.79
CA ALA A 113 12.56 13.10 0.56
C ALA A 113 14.00 13.65 0.55
N ARG A 114 14.91 13.07 -0.25
CA ARG A 114 16.29 13.59 -0.40
C ARG A 114 16.32 14.95 -1.09
N ALA A 115 15.48 15.17 -2.10
CA ALA A 115 15.41 16.45 -2.80
C ALA A 115 14.98 17.59 -1.87
N ILE A 116 14.19 17.31 -0.83
CA ILE A 116 13.83 18.27 0.22
C ILE A 116 14.94 18.40 1.27
N ALA A 117 15.60 17.29 1.65
CA ALA A 117 16.66 17.31 2.65
C ALA A 117 17.97 17.98 2.18
N ALA A 118 18.27 17.95 0.89
CA ALA A 118 19.46 18.56 0.31
C ALA A 118 19.55 20.08 0.59
N PRO A 119 18.54 20.91 0.22
CA PRO A 119 18.57 22.34 0.54
C PRO A 119 18.54 22.61 2.05
N LEU A 120 17.80 21.80 2.84
CA LEU A 120 17.83 21.92 4.31
C LEU A 120 19.24 21.76 4.89
N THR A 121 19.97 20.74 4.43
CA THR A 121 21.34 20.46 4.90
C THR A 121 22.31 21.57 4.47
N ALA A 122 22.02 22.27 3.37
CA ALA A 122 22.79 23.42 2.90
C ALA A 122 22.39 24.75 3.56
N GLY A 123 21.41 24.76 4.49
CA GLY A 123 20.90 25.98 5.12
C GLY A 123 19.94 26.80 4.25
N ASP A 124 19.52 26.28 3.10
CA ASP A 124 18.55 26.94 2.20
C ASP A 124 17.11 26.53 2.56
N LEU A 125 16.59 27.18 3.60
CA LEU A 125 15.23 26.94 4.07
C LEU A 125 14.17 27.33 3.04
N ALA A 126 14.43 28.34 2.21
CA ALA A 126 13.48 28.80 1.20
C ALA A 126 13.28 27.75 0.11
N ALA A 127 14.37 27.20 -0.45
CA ALA A 127 14.29 26.13 -1.44
C ALA A 127 13.65 24.86 -0.86
N ALA A 128 13.92 24.54 0.41
CA ALA A 128 13.27 23.42 1.09
C ALA A 128 11.74 23.61 1.21
N ARG A 129 11.28 24.82 1.53
CA ARG A 129 9.85 25.15 1.59
C ARG A 129 9.18 25.08 0.23
N GLU A 130 9.86 25.52 -0.83
CA GLU A 130 9.35 25.42 -2.21
C GLU A 130 9.21 23.95 -2.66
N ARG A 131 10.13 23.08 -2.23
CA ARG A 131 10.09 21.65 -2.60
C ARG A 131 9.13 20.82 -1.75
N LEU A 132 8.85 21.21 -0.51
CA LEU A 132 8.04 20.40 0.42
C LEU A 132 6.64 19.99 -0.12
N PRO A 133 5.88 20.84 -0.83
CA PRO A 133 4.57 20.49 -1.39
C PRO A 133 4.56 19.32 -2.37
N TYR A 134 5.71 18.95 -2.94
CA TYR A 134 5.83 17.78 -3.82
C TYR A 134 5.73 16.46 -3.06
N LEU A 135 5.90 16.48 -1.74
CA LEU A 135 5.80 15.30 -0.86
C LEU A 135 4.68 15.44 0.18
N VAL A 136 4.45 16.65 0.70
CA VAL A 136 3.57 16.89 1.85
C VAL A 136 2.53 17.94 1.50
N GLY A 137 1.24 17.64 1.68
CA GLY A 137 0.16 18.58 1.38
C GLY A 137 -0.05 19.72 2.39
N ARG A 138 0.87 19.94 3.33
CA ARG A 138 0.76 20.96 4.40
C ARG A 138 1.47 22.25 4.00
N ASP A 139 1.02 23.39 4.53
CA ASP A 139 1.61 24.69 4.23
C ASP A 139 3.05 24.78 4.79
N PRO A 140 4.07 24.97 3.94
CA PRO A 140 5.45 25.05 4.36
C PRO A 140 5.87 26.43 4.88
N SER A 141 5.06 27.48 4.67
CA SER A 141 5.47 28.88 4.83
C SER A 141 6.01 29.21 6.22
N ALA A 142 5.39 28.65 7.26
CA ALA A 142 5.76 28.86 8.66
C ALA A 142 6.69 27.77 9.24
N LEU A 143 7.09 26.76 8.45
CA LEU A 143 7.90 25.66 8.96
C LEU A 143 9.38 26.04 9.03
N ASP A 144 9.99 25.85 10.19
CA ASP A 144 11.43 25.89 10.39
C ASP A 144 12.10 24.58 9.92
N GLU A 145 13.42 24.50 10.02
CA GLU A 145 14.20 23.33 9.61
C GLU A 145 13.69 22.02 10.25
N ALA A 146 13.45 22.05 11.56
CA ALA A 146 12.91 20.91 12.30
C ALA A 146 11.47 20.56 11.85
N GLY A 147 10.65 21.57 11.57
CA GLY A 147 9.30 21.44 11.05
C GLY A 147 9.26 20.78 9.66
N ILE A 148 10.21 21.11 8.77
CA ILE A 148 10.33 20.48 7.45
C ILE A 148 10.89 19.06 7.59
N ALA A 149 11.95 18.87 8.38
CA ALA A 149 12.50 17.52 8.63
C ALA A 149 11.43 16.58 9.21
N ARG A 150 10.64 17.07 10.18
CA ARG A 150 9.48 16.35 10.74
C ARG A 150 8.47 15.98 9.66
N ALA A 151 8.11 16.93 8.79
CA ALA A 151 7.16 16.71 7.69
C ALA A 151 7.59 15.55 6.81
N VAL A 152 8.87 15.56 6.41
CA VAL A 152 9.43 14.57 5.52
C VAL A 152 9.51 13.21 6.20
N VAL A 153 9.94 13.15 7.46
CA VAL A 153 9.99 11.87 8.21
C VAL A 153 8.60 11.27 8.41
N GLU A 154 7.60 12.08 8.77
CA GLU A 154 6.20 11.66 8.87
C GLU A 154 5.70 11.08 7.53
N SER A 155 5.89 11.82 6.44
CA SER A 155 5.44 11.40 5.11
C SER A 155 6.20 10.20 4.57
N VAL A 156 7.50 10.04 4.84
CA VAL A 156 8.24 8.83 4.47
C VAL A 156 7.74 7.62 5.26
N ALA A 157 7.46 7.76 6.55
CA ALA A 157 6.95 6.67 7.38
C ALA A 157 5.57 6.20 6.88
N GLU A 158 4.64 7.13 6.70
CA GLU A 158 3.29 6.85 6.19
C GLU A 158 3.33 6.24 4.78
N ASN A 159 3.97 6.92 3.82
CA ASN A 159 3.97 6.47 2.42
C ASN A 159 4.81 5.20 2.19
N THR A 160 5.66 4.78 3.13
CA THR A 160 6.29 3.45 3.05
C THR A 160 5.24 2.34 3.11
N SER A 161 4.20 2.52 3.94
CA SER A 161 3.05 1.62 3.92
C SER A 161 2.36 1.68 2.56
N ASP A 162 2.01 2.88 2.12
CA ASP A 162 1.09 3.05 1.01
C ASP A 162 1.70 2.75 -0.36
N ALA A 163 2.97 3.10 -0.55
CA ALA A 163 3.67 2.95 -1.81
C ALA A 163 4.42 1.62 -1.94
N VAL A 164 4.56 0.85 -0.85
CA VAL A 164 5.37 -0.39 -0.86
C VAL A 164 4.67 -1.55 -0.16
N VAL A 165 4.42 -1.45 1.15
CA VAL A 165 3.94 -2.61 1.94
C VAL A 165 2.53 -3.02 1.51
N ALA A 166 1.63 -2.07 1.35
CA ALA A 166 0.24 -2.33 1.00
C ALA A 166 0.04 -2.88 -0.42
N PRO A 167 0.69 -2.35 -1.49
CA PRO A 167 0.67 -3.00 -2.80
C PRO A 167 1.17 -4.45 -2.74
N LEU A 168 2.28 -4.71 -2.04
CA LEU A 168 2.85 -6.06 -1.91
C LEU A 168 1.93 -7.01 -1.13
N PHE A 169 1.26 -6.50 -0.08
CA PHE A 169 0.26 -7.25 0.66
C PHE A 169 -0.93 -7.64 -0.25
N TRP A 170 -1.49 -6.69 -0.99
CA TRP A 170 -2.61 -6.96 -1.90
C TRP A 170 -2.21 -7.84 -3.09
N ALA A 171 -0.95 -7.79 -3.52
CA ALA A 171 -0.39 -8.76 -4.47
C ALA A 171 -0.40 -10.19 -3.92
N ALA A 172 0.01 -10.37 -2.66
CA ALA A 172 0.01 -11.67 -1.97
C ALA A 172 -1.41 -12.24 -1.77
N VAL A 173 -2.37 -11.36 -1.44
CA VAL A 173 -3.75 -11.73 -1.11
C VAL A 173 -4.58 -11.99 -2.38
N ALA A 174 -4.53 -11.08 -3.34
CA ALA A 174 -5.45 -11.04 -4.49
C ALA A 174 -4.75 -10.98 -5.86
N GLY A 175 -3.42 -11.04 -5.93
CA GLY A 175 -2.68 -11.06 -7.19
C GLY A 175 -2.76 -9.74 -7.95
N LEU A 176 -2.74 -9.80 -9.29
CA LEU A 176 -2.85 -8.62 -10.16
C LEU A 176 -4.10 -7.76 -9.88
N PRO A 177 -5.31 -8.33 -9.70
CA PRO A 177 -6.48 -7.55 -9.31
C PRO A 177 -6.26 -6.74 -8.03
N GLY A 178 -5.69 -7.36 -6.99
CA GLY A 178 -5.43 -6.69 -5.71
C GLY A 178 -4.41 -5.57 -5.85
N LEU A 179 -3.33 -5.83 -6.57
CA LEU A 179 -2.25 -4.88 -6.82
C LEU A 179 -2.75 -3.60 -7.49
N LEU A 180 -3.52 -3.74 -8.57
CA LEU A 180 -4.05 -2.59 -9.33
C LEU A 180 -5.20 -1.89 -8.58
N ALA A 181 -6.10 -2.66 -7.97
CA ALA A 181 -7.22 -2.12 -7.20
C ALA A 181 -6.72 -1.30 -6.01
N TYR A 182 -5.75 -1.81 -5.26
CA TYR A 182 -5.17 -1.08 -4.14
C TYR A 182 -4.52 0.23 -4.60
N ARG A 183 -3.75 0.21 -5.70
CA ARG A 183 -3.15 1.45 -6.21
C ARG A 183 -4.20 2.48 -6.62
N ALA A 184 -5.31 2.02 -7.19
CA ALA A 184 -6.45 2.89 -7.47
C ALA A 184 -7.03 3.47 -6.18
N VAL A 185 -7.31 2.65 -5.15
CA VAL A 185 -7.80 3.11 -3.84
C VAL A 185 -6.92 4.23 -3.27
N ASN A 186 -5.61 3.98 -3.16
CA ASN A 186 -4.66 4.94 -2.62
C ASN A 186 -4.57 6.22 -3.46
N THR A 187 -4.62 6.10 -4.79
CA THR A 187 -4.61 7.29 -5.67
C THR A 187 -5.90 8.11 -5.53
N LEU A 188 -7.05 7.46 -5.37
CA LEU A 188 -8.33 8.15 -5.17
C LEU A 188 -8.38 8.88 -3.83
N ASP A 189 -7.80 8.32 -2.77
CA ASP A 189 -7.68 9.01 -1.49
C ASP A 189 -6.80 10.27 -1.59
N ALA A 190 -5.64 10.16 -2.26
CA ALA A 190 -4.78 11.33 -2.52
C ALA A 190 -5.46 12.41 -3.40
N MET A 191 -6.38 12.03 -4.28
CA MET A 191 -7.06 12.98 -5.18
C MET A 191 -8.29 13.64 -4.55
N VAL A 192 -9.15 12.86 -3.89
CA VAL A 192 -10.45 13.32 -3.40
C VAL A 192 -10.73 12.96 -1.94
N GLY A 193 -9.87 12.21 -1.25
CA GLY A 193 -10.08 11.81 0.14
C GLY A 193 -9.86 12.91 1.18
N HIS A 194 -9.21 14.01 0.78
CA HIS A 194 -8.97 15.15 1.65
C HIS A 194 -10.28 15.84 2.11
N ARG A 195 -10.32 16.23 3.38
CA ARG A 195 -11.45 16.99 3.96
C ARG A 195 -11.39 18.46 3.54
N THR A 196 -11.80 18.72 2.30
CA THR A 196 -12.05 20.07 1.77
C THR A 196 -13.56 20.30 1.71
N PRO A 197 -14.03 21.57 1.64
CA PRO A 197 -15.45 21.85 1.41
C PRO A 197 -16.01 21.14 0.17
N ARG A 198 -15.20 21.02 -0.89
CA ARG A 198 -15.59 20.33 -2.13
C ARG A 198 -15.73 18.82 -1.95
N HIS A 199 -14.82 18.19 -1.20
CA HIS A 199 -14.65 16.74 -1.19
C HIS A 199 -15.16 16.03 0.06
N THR A 200 -15.64 16.76 1.08
CA THR A 200 -16.08 16.15 2.35
C THR A 200 -17.11 15.02 2.17
N ASN A 201 -18.11 15.19 1.31
CA ASN A 201 -19.10 14.13 1.04
C ASN A 201 -18.71 13.25 -0.15
N PHE A 202 -18.23 13.85 -1.25
CA PHE A 202 -17.87 13.10 -2.47
C PHE A 202 -16.66 12.17 -2.24
N GLY A 203 -15.66 12.64 -1.51
CA GLY A 203 -14.43 11.92 -1.19
C GLY A 203 -14.56 10.87 -0.09
N TRP A 204 -15.65 10.89 0.66
CA TRP A 204 -15.82 10.08 1.88
C TRP A 204 -15.60 8.59 1.62
N ALA A 205 -16.12 8.06 0.52
CA ALA A 205 -15.97 6.64 0.19
C ALA A 205 -14.51 6.28 -0.16
N SER A 206 -13.79 7.14 -0.87
CA SER A 206 -12.37 6.93 -1.19
C SER A 206 -11.53 6.88 0.09
N ALA A 207 -11.71 7.84 1.00
CA ALA A 207 -10.99 7.88 2.27
C ALA A 207 -11.27 6.66 3.16
N ARG A 208 -12.54 6.25 3.26
CA ARG A 208 -12.91 5.06 4.05
C ARG A 208 -12.40 3.77 3.45
N LEU A 209 -12.38 3.67 2.13
CA LEU A 209 -11.88 2.51 1.43
C LEU A 209 -10.35 2.39 1.58
N ASP A 210 -9.62 3.51 1.53
CA ASP A 210 -8.19 3.53 1.82
C ASP A 210 -7.90 3.14 3.27
N ASP A 211 -8.58 3.75 4.24
CA ASP A 211 -8.48 3.40 5.66
C ASP A 211 -8.64 1.90 5.89
N ALA A 212 -9.63 1.29 5.25
CA ALA A 212 -9.89 -0.15 5.34
C ALA A 212 -8.82 -0.99 4.62
N ALA A 213 -8.41 -0.58 3.41
CA ALA A 213 -7.43 -1.30 2.61
C ALA A 213 -6.02 -1.27 3.23
N ASN A 214 -5.70 -0.22 3.98
CA ASN A 214 -4.43 -0.03 4.69
C ASN A 214 -4.42 -0.53 6.14
N TRP A 215 -5.54 -0.99 6.69
CA TRP A 215 -5.61 -1.40 8.09
C TRP A 215 -4.60 -2.49 8.46
N ILE A 216 -4.54 -3.58 7.67
CA ILE A 216 -3.55 -4.65 7.86
C ILE A 216 -2.16 -4.19 7.40
N PRO A 217 -1.98 -3.64 6.19
CA PRO A 217 -0.68 -3.16 5.72
C PRO A 217 0.03 -2.21 6.69
N ALA A 218 -0.65 -1.20 7.23
CA ALA A 218 -0.03 -0.23 8.14
C ALA A 218 0.48 -0.87 9.44
N ARG A 219 -0.20 -1.91 9.95
CA ARG A 219 0.26 -2.69 11.10
C ARG A 219 1.48 -3.54 10.75
N ALA A 220 1.45 -4.16 9.57
CA ALA A 220 2.62 -4.88 9.05
C ALA A 220 3.82 -3.94 8.86
N THR A 221 3.61 -2.75 8.31
CA THR A 221 4.62 -1.68 8.18
C THR A 221 5.20 -1.33 9.54
N GLY A 222 4.37 -1.12 10.57
CA GLY A 222 4.84 -0.85 11.92
C GLY A 222 5.71 -1.97 12.50
N LEU A 223 5.30 -3.23 12.34
CA LEU A 223 6.08 -4.39 12.80
C LEU A 223 7.40 -4.56 12.03
N LEU A 224 7.38 -4.38 10.71
CA LEU A 224 8.58 -4.41 9.88
C LEU A 224 9.54 -3.27 10.27
N THR A 225 9.00 -2.09 10.60
CA THR A 225 9.78 -0.94 11.07
C THR A 225 10.45 -1.25 12.40
N VAL A 226 9.74 -1.89 13.33
CA VAL A 226 10.32 -2.37 14.60
C VAL A 226 11.47 -3.34 14.36
N ALA A 227 11.28 -4.31 13.46
CA ALA A 227 12.31 -5.28 13.11
C ALA A 227 13.52 -4.63 12.41
N ALA A 228 13.29 -3.61 11.57
CA ALA A 228 14.30 -2.92 10.80
C ALA A 228 15.04 -1.82 11.58
N ALA A 229 14.56 -1.42 12.77
CA ALA A 229 15.15 -0.36 13.59
C ALA A 229 16.69 -0.44 13.75
N PRO A 230 17.31 -1.62 14.03
CA PRO A 230 18.76 -1.74 14.20
C PRO A 230 19.56 -1.30 12.98
N LEU A 231 19.01 -1.45 11.77
CA LEU A 231 19.66 -1.07 10.51
C LEU A 231 19.84 0.45 10.37
N THR A 232 19.22 1.23 11.25
CA THR A 232 19.32 2.70 11.28
C THR A 232 19.90 3.24 12.59
N GLY A 233 20.54 2.36 13.38
CA GLY A 233 21.07 2.68 14.70
C GLY A 233 20.00 2.81 15.78
N GLY A 234 18.78 2.33 15.50
CA GLY A 234 17.64 2.35 16.40
C GLY A 234 17.52 1.09 17.25
N SER A 235 16.58 1.11 18.21
CA SER A 235 16.26 -0.03 19.07
C SER A 235 14.88 -0.60 18.74
N PRO A 236 14.76 -1.91 18.43
CA PRO A 236 13.47 -2.58 18.26
C PRO A 236 12.57 -2.44 19.49
N ARG A 237 13.17 -2.47 20.69
CA ARG A 237 12.44 -2.34 21.95
C ARG A 237 11.80 -0.96 22.08
N GLU A 238 12.54 0.09 21.72
CA GLU A 238 12.04 1.46 21.71
C GLU A 238 10.93 1.64 20.67
N ALA A 239 11.19 1.21 19.42
CA ALA A 239 10.23 1.25 18.33
C ALA A 239 8.91 0.54 18.69
N TRP A 240 9.00 -0.64 19.31
CA TRP A 240 7.83 -1.40 19.75
C TRP A 240 7.05 -0.70 20.86
N ARG A 241 7.76 -0.13 21.85
CA ARG A 241 7.11 0.60 22.94
C ARG A 241 6.32 1.80 22.42
N VAL A 242 6.94 2.61 21.55
CA VAL A 242 6.30 3.79 20.97
C VAL A 242 5.13 3.39 20.05
N LEU A 243 5.30 2.38 19.19
CA LEU A 243 4.21 1.84 18.36
C LEU A 243 2.99 1.42 19.19
N ARG A 244 3.23 0.72 20.31
CA ARG A 244 2.14 0.26 21.19
C ARG A 244 1.48 1.39 21.95
N ARG A 245 2.26 2.32 22.51
CA ARG A 245 1.78 3.42 23.34
C ARG A 245 1.04 4.47 22.50
N ASP A 246 1.63 4.87 21.38
CA ASP A 246 1.22 6.08 20.65
C ASP A 246 0.52 5.77 19.33
N GLY A 247 0.75 4.60 18.74
CA GLY A 247 0.29 4.30 17.38
C GLY A 247 -1.24 4.24 17.20
N GLY A 248 -2.01 4.27 18.29
CA GLY A 248 -3.47 4.38 18.27
C GLY A 248 -4.01 5.79 18.55
N ALA A 249 -3.16 6.75 18.91
CA ALA A 249 -3.59 8.10 19.27
C ALA A 249 -3.85 8.99 18.04
N HIS A 250 -3.23 8.66 16.91
CA HIS A 250 -3.32 9.44 15.67
C HIS A 250 -4.76 9.43 15.09
N PRO A 251 -5.26 10.53 14.50
CA PRO A 251 -6.60 10.59 13.91
C PRO A 251 -6.84 9.58 12.79
N SER A 252 -5.80 9.32 11.98
CA SER A 252 -5.80 8.20 11.03
C SER A 252 -5.44 6.89 11.74
N PRO A 253 -6.24 5.82 11.56
CA PRO A 253 -6.01 4.51 12.17
C PRO A 253 -4.76 3.79 11.62
N ASN A 254 -4.19 4.30 10.54
CA ASN A 254 -3.10 3.69 9.78
C ASN A 254 -1.80 4.50 9.93
N SER A 255 -1.83 5.80 9.65
CA SER A 255 -0.64 6.66 9.66
C SER A 255 0.05 6.64 11.04
N GLY A 256 -0.74 6.65 12.13
CA GLY A 256 -0.20 6.56 13.49
C GLY A 256 0.63 5.31 13.76
N ARG A 257 0.31 4.17 13.14
CA ARG A 257 1.10 2.94 13.28
C ARG A 257 2.46 3.10 12.63
N CYS A 258 2.49 3.68 11.44
CA CYS A 258 3.72 3.90 10.69
C CYS A 258 4.59 4.97 11.38
N GLU A 259 4.03 6.14 11.63
CA GLU A 259 4.72 7.28 12.25
C GLU A 259 5.24 6.94 13.66
N ALA A 260 4.44 6.31 14.54
CA ALA A 260 4.89 5.97 15.90
C ALA A 260 6.04 4.95 15.90
N SER A 261 5.96 3.93 15.04
CA SER A 261 7.06 2.96 14.91
C SER A 261 8.35 3.60 14.38
N ALA A 262 8.24 4.54 13.42
CA ALA A 262 9.37 5.29 12.89
C ALA A 262 9.96 6.25 13.93
N ALA A 263 9.11 6.95 14.69
CA ALA A 263 9.54 7.83 15.78
C ALA A 263 10.40 7.08 16.81
N GLY A 264 9.93 5.91 17.27
CA GLY A 264 10.67 5.07 18.20
C GLY A 264 11.93 4.42 17.59
N ALA A 265 11.90 4.03 16.32
CA ALA A 265 13.07 3.49 15.62
C ALA A 265 14.15 4.56 15.41
N LEU A 266 13.77 5.79 15.10
CA LEU A 266 14.68 6.89 14.85
C LEU A 266 15.09 7.64 16.13
N GLY A 267 14.40 7.45 17.25
CA GLY A 267 14.65 8.19 18.49
C GLY A 267 14.29 9.67 18.36
N VAL A 268 13.22 9.97 17.61
CA VAL A 268 12.70 11.33 17.40
C VAL A 268 11.26 11.44 17.91
N ARG A 269 10.78 12.67 18.03
CA ARG A 269 9.38 12.97 18.32
C ARG A 269 8.67 13.54 17.09
N LEU A 270 7.58 12.89 16.68
CA LEU A 270 6.71 13.30 15.57
C LEU A 270 5.36 13.81 16.11
N GLY A 271 4.48 14.25 15.23
CA GLY A 271 3.19 14.86 15.60
C GLY A 271 3.35 16.32 16.05
N GLY A 272 2.29 16.89 16.64
CA GLY A 272 2.19 18.32 16.93
C GLY A 272 1.34 19.08 15.90
N ARG A 273 1.44 20.41 15.92
CA ARG A 273 0.61 21.30 15.09
C ARG A 273 0.99 21.22 13.61
N ASN A 274 -0.01 20.97 12.76
CA ASN A 274 0.10 20.95 11.31
C ASN A 274 -0.90 21.96 10.71
N VAL A 275 -0.43 22.79 9.79
CA VAL A 275 -1.25 23.80 9.10
C VAL A 275 -1.44 23.36 7.65
N TYR A 276 -2.69 23.23 7.23
CA TYR A 276 -3.10 22.94 5.85
C TYR A 276 -3.88 24.13 5.31
N ALA A 277 -4.10 24.17 3.99
CA ALA A 277 -4.94 25.19 3.36
C ALA A 277 -6.35 25.22 4.00
N GLY A 278 -6.59 26.22 4.85
CA GLY A 278 -7.87 26.45 5.53
C GLY A 278 -8.14 25.62 6.79
N ARG A 279 -7.18 24.83 7.32
CA ARG A 279 -7.37 24.11 8.60
C ARG A 279 -6.07 23.88 9.37
N THR A 280 -6.18 23.91 10.70
CA THR A 280 -5.11 23.48 11.62
C THR A 280 -5.49 22.13 12.23
N GLU A 281 -4.54 21.20 12.26
CA GLU A 281 -4.68 19.91 12.92
C GLU A 281 -3.62 19.79 14.01
N ASP A 282 -4.04 19.57 15.26
CA ASP A 282 -3.14 19.24 16.36
C ASP A 282 -3.06 17.73 16.50
N ARG A 283 -1.94 17.15 16.07
CA ARG A 283 -1.68 15.72 16.18
C ARG A 283 -1.04 15.41 17.54
N PRO A 284 -1.37 14.28 18.18
CA PRO A 284 -0.69 13.86 19.40
C PRO A 284 0.81 13.66 19.13
N ALA A 285 1.64 13.92 20.14
CA ALA A 285 3.05 13.62 20.07
C ALA A 285 3.26 12.10 19.96
N LEU A 286 4.11 11.67 19.03
CA LEU A 286 4.49 10.28 18.84
C LEU A 286 5.99 10.14 19.16
N GLY A 287 6.31 9.32 20.16
CA GLY A 287 7.69 9.13 20.65
C GLY A 287 8.18 10.22 21.61
N ASP A 288 9.27 9.90 22.32
CA ASP A 288 9.84 10.74 23.38
C ASP A 288 11.17 11.40 22.98
N GLY A 289 11.56 11.26 21.72
CA GLY A 289 12.86 11.70 21.23
C GLY A 289 13.00 13.22 21.08
N ARG A 290 14.16 13.62 20.59
CA ARG A 290 14.41 15.01 20.16
C ARG A 290 13.58 15.34 18.90
N PRO A 291 13.36 16.63 18.58
CA PRO A 291 12.84 17.01 17.27
C PRO A 291 13.69 16.44 16.13
N PRO A 292 13.08 16.10 14.97
CA PRO A 292 13.79 15.69 13.78
C PRO A 292 14.73 16.78 13.27
N VAL A 293 15.90 16.37 12.78
CA VAL A 293 16.85 17.23 12.07
C VAL A 293 17.02 16.71 10.62
N PRO A 294 17.60 17.48 9.68
CA PRO A 294 17.72 17.05 8.29
C PRO A 294 18.39 15.68 8.11
N ALA A 295 19.38 15.35 8.95
CA ALA A 295 20.05 14.05 8.93
C ALA A 295 19.11 12.85 9.21
N ASP A 296 18.00 13.07 9.91
CA ASP A 296 17.00 12.03 10.16
C ASP A 296 16.20 11.66 8.91
N VAL A 297 16.13 12.52 7.90
CA VAL A 297 15.48 12.21 6.62
C VAL A 297 16.18 11.03 5.95
N GLU A 298 17.52 11.02 5.93
CA GLU A 298 18.24 9.90 5.33
C GLU A 298 18.13 8.64 6.19
N ARG A 299 18.03 8.77 7.51
CA ARG A 299 17.75 7.62 8.39
C ARG A 299 16.35 7.04 8.12
N ALA A 300 15.34 7.89 7.94
CA ALA A 300 13.99 7.48 7.55
C ALA A 300 13.97 6.82 6.17
N ASN A 301 14.74 7.32 5.20
CA ASN A 301 14.89 6.69 3.88
C ASN A 301 15.51 5.30 3.95
N ARG A 302 16.57 5.12 4.76
CA ARG A 302 17.18 3.80 4.98
C ARG A 302 16.19 2.84 5.65
N LEU A 303 15.44 3.33 6.62
CA LEU A 303 14.39 2.55 7.29
C LEU A 303 13.29 2.13 6.30
N SER A 304 12.81 3.07 5.48
CA SER A 304 11.83 2.84 4.41
C SER A 304 12.31 1.78 3.41
N ALA A 305 13.57 1.87 2.97
CA ALA A 305 14.17 0.88 2.07
C ALA A 305 14.23 -0.51 2.72
N ALA A 306 14.68 -0.59 3.97
CA ALA A 306 14.74 -1.86 4.71
C ALA A 306 13.37 -2.50 4.91
N VAL A 307 12.36 -1.71 5.30
CA VAL A 307 10.97 -2.16 5.43
C VAL A 307 10.41 -2.64 4.09
N GLY A 308 10.66 -1.89 3.01
CA GLY A 308 10.25 -2.28 1.66
C GLY A 308 10.86 -3.60 1.19
N LEU A 309 12.17 -3.78 1.40
CA LEU A 309 12.86 -5.03 1.08
C LEU A 309 12.36 -6.21 1.93
N ALA A 310 12.12 -5.99 3.22
CA ALA A 310 11.58 -7.01 4.11
C ALA A 310 10.16 -7.42 3.69
N ALA A 311 9.29 -6.46 3.34
CA ALA A 311 7.96 -6.72 2.80
C ALA A 311 8.03 -7.51 1.48
N ALA A 312 8.93 -7.13 0.57
CA ALA A 312 9.14 -7.82 -0.70
C ALA A 312 9.61 -9.27 -0.48
N ALA A 313 10.56 -9.49 0.44
CA ALA A 313 11.05 -10.82 0.78
C ALA A 313 9.94 -11.72 1.35
N VAL A 314 9.17 -11.21 2.33
CA VAL A 314 8.04 -11.94 2.94
C VAL A 314 6.99 -12.29 1.89
N THR A 315 6.58 -11.32 1.06
CA THR A 315 5.57 -11.54 0.02
C THR A 315 6.06 -12.52 -1.06
N THR A 316 7.32 -12.41 -1.48
CA THR A 316 7.91 -13.32 -2.48
C THR A 316 7.98 -14.75 -1.93
N ALA A 317 8.43 -14.91 -0.69
CA ALA A 317 8.49 -16.20 0.00
C ALA A 317 7.08 -16.81 0.12
N TRP A 318 6.08 -16.03 0.53
CA TRP A 318 4.68 -16.47 0.62
C TRP A 318 4.13 -16.99 -0.72
N LEU A 319 4.45 -16.29 -1.81
CA LEU A 319 4.01 -16.67 -3.15
C LEU A 319 4.74 -17.92 -3.67
N ALA A 320 5.97 -18.18 -3.23
CA ALA A 320 6.76 -19.33 -3.62
C ALA A 320 6.33 -20.65 -2.94
N ILE A 321 5.60 -20.59 -1.82
CA ILE A 321 5.11 -21.79 -1.12
C ILE A 321 4.17 -22.59 -2.04
N PRO A 322 4.50 -23.86 -2.38
CA PRO A 322 3.63 -24.72 -3.18
C PRO A 322 2.29 -24.95 -2.47
N ARG A 323 1.18 -24.87 -3.22
CA ARG A 323 -0.11 -25.33 -2.66
C ARG A 323 -0.17 -26.84 -2.78
N THR A 324 -0.28 -27.53 -1.65
CA THR A 324 -0.69 -28.94 -1.64
C THR A 324 -2.04 -29.04 -2.37
N PRO A 325 -2.18 -29.90 -3.40
CA PRO A 325 -3.47 -30.15 -4.02
C PRO A 325 -4.47 -30.54 -2.92
N ARG A 326 -5.66 -29.94 -2.91
CA ARG A 326 -6.74 -30.45 -2.06
C ARG A 326 -6.98 -31.91 -2.49
N PRO A 327 -7.00 -32.89 -1.57
CA PRO A 327 -7.32 -34.25 -1.94
C PRO A 327 -8.70 -34.25 -2.61
N SER A 328 -8.79 -34.82 -3.81
CA SER A 328 -10.06 -35.03 -4.49
C SER A 328 -10.99 -35.80 -3.54
N PRO A 329 -12.27 -35.41 -3.41
CA PRO A 329 -13.22 -36.22 -2.65
C PRO A 329 -13.19 -37.63 -3.24
N ARG A 330 -12.79 -38.63 -2.44
CA ARG A 330 -12.88 -40.03 -2.84
C ARG A 330 -14.35 -40.29 -3.14
N LEU A 331 -14.68 -40.55 -4.40
CA LEU A 331 -16.01 -41.03 -4.75
C LEU A 331 -16.30 -42.27 -3.88
N PRO A 332 -17.51 -42.37 -3.27
CA PRO A 332 -17.86 -43.55 -2.50
C PRO A 332 -17.70 -44.76 -3.42
N ARG A 333 -16.90 -45.75 -2.99
CA ARG A 333 -16.83 -47.04 -3.66
C ARG A 333 -18.25 -47.60 -3.70
N THR A 334 -18.80 -47.80 -4.89
CA THR A 334 -20.05 -48.53 -5.06
C THR A 334 -19.90 -49.89 -4.38
N PRO A 335 -20.81 -50.30 -3.48
CA PRO A 335 -20.75 -51.62 -2.89
C PRO A 335 -20.85 -52.67 -4.00
N SER A 336 -19.93 -53.63 -4.02
CA SER A 336 -20.07 -54.83 -4.85
C SER A 336 -21.41 -55.51 -4.51
N PRO A 337 -22.20 -55.96 -5.50
CA PRO A 337 -23.47 -56.64 -5.22
C PRO A 337 -23.20 -57.88 -4.35
N ARG A 338 -23.86 -57.94 -3.19
CA ARG A 338 -23.81 -59.10 -2.30
C ARG A 338 -24.45 -60.30 -3.02
N PRO A 339 -23.85 -61.50 -2.96
CA PRO A 339 -24.51 -62.70 -3.47
C PRO A 339 -25.80 -62.97 -2.67
N PRO A 340 -26.84 -63.55 -3.29
CA PRO A 340 -28.13 -63.79 -2.65
C PRO A 340 -27.96 -64.75 -1.47
N LYS A 341 -28.57 -64.40 -0.32
CA LYS A 341 -28.62 -65.27 0.86
C LYS A 341 -29.51 -66.47 0.54
N ALA A 342 -28.99 -67.68 0.69
CA ALA A 342 -29.80 -68.89 0.75
C ALA A 342 -30.75 -68.79 1.95
N GLY A 343 -32.05 -68.90 1.70
CA GLY A 343 -33.08 -69.02 2.74
C GLY A 343 -33.13 -70.45 3.28
N PRO A 344 -33.58 -70.66 4.53
CA PRO A 344 -33.65 -72.00 5.10
C PRO A 344 -34.98 -72.67 4.74
N ALA A 345 -34.89 -73.78 4.00
CA ALA A 345 -35.66 -75.02 4.14
C ALA A 345 -35.03 -76.08 3.22
#